data_AF-A0A6N6WS57-F1
#
_entry.id   AF-A0A6N6WS57-F1
#
_cell.length_a   1.000
_cell.length_b   1.000
_cell.length_c   1.000
_cell.angle_alpha   90.00
_cell.angle_beta   90.00
_cell.angle_gamma   90.00
#
_symmetry.space_group_name_H-M   'P 1'
#
loop_
_entity.id
_entity.type
_entity.pdbx_description
1 polymer ?
#
loop_
_entity_poly.entity_id
_entity_poly.type
_entity_poly.pdbx_seq_one_letter_code
_entity_poly.pdbx_strand_id
1 'polypeptide(L)'
;VKIAPDYQSLFFRVNARDDNMQDAASALMAELATIDQHGFSAEELDDVKSTRLTWLKNAVDQQAERDLRMLTSRLASSSLNNTPFLSPEETYQLSKRLWQQITVQSLAEKWQQLRKNQDAFWEQMVNNEVAAKKALSPAAILALEKEYANKKLAAYIFPGRNLSLTVDADPQAEISSKETLADNLTSLT
;
A
#
# COMPACT_ATOMS: atom_id res chain seq x y z
N VAL A 1 -0.45 -10.61 -20.69
CA VAL A 1 -1.23 -11.74 -20.17
C VAL A 1 -2.65 -11.25 -19.91
N LYS A 2 -3.67 -11.75 -20.63
CA LYS A 2 -5.06 -11.49 -20.23
C LYS A 2 -5.35 -12.42 -19.07
N ILE A 3 -5.35 -11.87 -17.86
CA ILE A 3 -5.77 -12.59 -16.66
C ILE A 3 -7.26 -12.90 -16.86
N ALA A 4 -7.63 -14.18 -16.81
CA ALA A 4 -9.03 -14.59 -16.90
C ALA A 4 -9.83 -13.96 -15.73
N PRO A 5 -11.13 -13.67 -15.88
CA PRO A 5 -11.91 -12.92 -14.87
C PRO A 5 -11.99 -13.58 -13.48
N ASP A 6 -11.55 -14.83 -13.37
CA ASP A 6 -11.40 -15.63 -12.15
C ASP A 6 -10.02 -15.53 -11.49
N TYR A 7 -9.05 -14.87 -12.13
CA TYR A 7 -7.69 -14.70 -11.61
C TYR A 7 -7.42 -13.25 -11.20
N GLN A 8 -6.58 -13.08 -10.19
CA GLN A 8 -5.99 -11.81 -9.79
C GLN A 8 -4.51 -12.02 -9.44
N SER A 9 -3.71 -10.96 -9.56
CA SER A 9 -2.31 -10.96 -9.11
C SER A 9 -2.15 -9.91 -8.01
N LEU A 10 -1.56 -10.32 -6.89
CA LEU A 10 -1.13 -9.42 -5.81
C LEU A 10 0.38 -9.25 -5.95
N PHE A 11 0.84 -8.01 -6.12
CA PHE A 11 2.26 -7.71 -6.26
C PHE A 11 2.72 -6.73 -5.18
N PHE A 12 3.95 -6.91 -4.72
CA PHE A 12 4.64 -6.03 -3.79
C PHE A 12 5.83 -5.41 -4.53
N ARG A 13 5.94 -4.08 -4.51
CA ARG A 13 6.91 -3.34 -5.33
C ARG A 13 7.66 -2.33 -4.47
N VAL A 14 8.98 -2.32 -4.60
CA VAL A 14 9.85 -1.26 -4.10
C VAL A 14 10.50 -0.57 -5.28
N ASN A 15 10.47 0.76 -5.29
CA ASN A 15 11.17 1.56 -6.30
C ASN A 15 12.60 1.82 -5.82
N ALA A 16 13.58 1.51 -6.68
CA ALA A 16 14.98 1.78 -6.38
C ALA A 16 15.25 3.29 -6.35
N ARG A 17 16.15 3.71 -5.46
CA ARG A 17 16.76 5.03 -5.52
C ARG A 17 17.85 5.00 -6.59
N ASP A 18 17.71 5.83 -7.62
CA ASP A 18 18.60 5.84 -8.78
C ASP A 18 18.74 4.42 -9.37
N ASP A 19 19.97 3.92 -9.51
CA ASP A 19 20.27 2.58 -10.02
C ASP A 19 20.51 1.55 -8.90
N ASN A 20 20.12 1.83 -7.67
CA ASN A 20 20.45 0.98 -6.52
C ASN A 20 19.49 -0.20 -6.36
N MET A 21 19.63 -1.17 -7.27
CA MET A 21 18.81 -2.39 -7.33
C MET A 21 18.99 -3.27 -6.08
N GLN A 22 20.19 -3.30 -5.49
CA GLN A 22 20.48 -4.12 -4.31
C GLN A 22 19.72 -3.64 -3.08
N ASP A 23 19.67 -2.32 -2.85
CA ASP A 23 18.94 -1.76 -1.71
C ASP A 23 17.43 -1.95 -1.88
N ALA A 24 16.91 -1.79 -3.10
CA ALA A 24 15.51 -2.03 -3.40
C ALA A 24 15.10 -3.50 -3.13
N ALA A 25 15.90 -4.45 -3.61
CA ALA A 25 15.69 -5.87 -3.36
C ALA A 25 15.78 -6.20 -1.86
N SER A 26 16.76 -5.61 -1.17
CA SER A 26 16.97 -5.82 0.27
C SER A 26 15.81 -5.27 1.09
N ALA A 27 15.30 -4.07 0.76
CA ALA A 27 14.16 -3.47 1.43
C ALA A 27 12.89 -4.31 1.23
N LEU A 28 12.60 -4.73 0.00
CA LEU A 28 11.45 -5.60 -0.28
C LEU A 28 11.55 -6.93 0.48
N MET A 29 12.70 -7.60 0.43
CA MET A 29 12.90 -8.87 1.13
C MET A 29 12.80 -8.73 2.64
N ALA A 30 13.35 -7.65 3.21
CA ALA A 30 13.27 -7.38 4.63
C ALA A 30 11.83 -7.14 5.09
N GLU A 31 11.04 -6.38 4.32
CA GLU A 31 9.64 -6.10 4.63
C GLU A 31 8.79 -7.37 4.59
N LEU A 32 8.90 -8.15 3.51
CA LEU A 32 8.19 -9.44 3.37
C LEU A 32 8.58 -10.41 4.50
N ALA A 33 9.87 -10.53 4.80
CA ALA A 33 10.34 -11.43 5.86
C ALA A 33 9.95 -10.95 7.28
N THR A 34 9.83 -9.63 7.50
CA THR A 34 9.36 -9.09 8.78
C THR A 34 7.89 -9.46 8.99
N ILE A 35 7.06 -9.34 7.94
CA ILE A 35 5.65 -9.78 7.98
C ILE A 35 5.56 -11.31 8.14
N ASP A 36 6.45 -12.07 7.49
CA ASP A 36 6.54 -13.53 7.67
C ASP A 36 6.79 -13.92 9.14
N GLN A 37 7.61 -13.15 9.86
CA GLN A 37 8.00 -13.44 11.25
C GLN A 37 7.01 -12.91 12.29
N HIS A 38 6.44 -11.71 12.08
CA HIS A 38 5.69 -10.98 13.11
C HIS A 38 4.26 -10.61 12.70
N GLY A 39 3.90 -10.75 11.42
CA GLY A 39 2.62 -10.27 10.91
C GLY A 39 2.47 -8.76 11.07
N PHE A 40 1.24 -8.32 11.34
CA PHE A 40 0.90 -6.93 11.63
C PHE A 40 0.43 -6.80 13.08
N SER A 41 0.64 -5.64 13.69
CA SER A 41 0.09 -5.32 15.01
C SER A 41 -1.41 -5.05 14.95
N ALA A 42 -2.07 -5.10 16.11
CA ALA A 42 -3.48 -4.73 16.24
C ALA A 42 -3.70 -3.24 15.92
N GLU A 43 -2.76 -2.39 16.31
CA GLU A 43 -2.82 -0.94 16.09
C GLU A 43 -2.77 -0.59 14.60
N GLU A 44 -1.92 -1.27 13.82
CA GLU A 44 -1.89 -1.12 12.35
C GLU A 44 -3.22 -1.51 11.71
N LEU A 45 -3.80 -2.64 12.15
CA LEU A 45 -5.08 -3.10 11.61
C LEU A 45 -6.23 -2.14 11.95
N ASP A 46 -6.27 -1.65 13.19
CA ASP A 46 -7.30 -0.70 13.63
C ASP A 46 -7.14 0.66 12.95
N ASP A 47 -5.92 1.10 12.70
CA ASP A 47 -5.63 2.28 11.91
C ASP A 47 -6.22 2.18 10.50
N VAL A 48 -5.85 1.13 9.75
CA VAL A 48 -6.35 0.90 8.39
C VAL A 48 -7.88 0.84 8.35
N LYS A 49 -8.50 0.10 9.28
CA LYS A 49 -9.97 0.00 9.37
C LYS A 49 -10.60 1.35 9.58
N SER A 50 -10.11 2.13 10.53
CA SER A 50 -10.71 3.42 10.87
C SER A 50 -10.56 4.47 9.76
N THR A 51 -9.40 4.51 9.11
CA THR A 51 -9.10 5.43 8.01
C THR A 51 -10.03 5.12 6.83
N ARG A 52 -10.20 3.83 6.52
CA ARG A 52 -11.14 3.39 5.48
C ARG A 52 -12.60 3.65 5.86
N LEU A 53 -13.01 3.42 7.11
CA LEU A 53 -14.38 3.71 7.56
C LEU A 53 -14.69 5.21 7.56
N THR A 54 -13.71 6.06 7.86
CA THR A 54 -13.85 7.52 7.75
C THR A 54 -14.07 7.93 6.31
N TRP A 55 -13.27 7.38 5.38
CA TRP A 55 -13.46 7.62 3.95
C TRP A 55 -14.83 7.13 3.45
N LEU A 56 -15.25 5.93 3.86
CA LEU A 56 -16.56 5.37 3.48
C LEU A 56 -17.72 6.21 4.02
N LYS A 57 -17.62 6.71 5.25
CA LYS A 57 -18.61 7.63 5.81
C LYS A 57 -18.71 8.91 4.98
N ASN A 58 -17.57 9.53 4.65
CA ASN A 58 -17.57 10.74 3.81
C ASN A 58 -18.14 10.44 2.40
N ALA A 59 -17.93 9.24 1.87
CA ALA A 59 -18.49 8.83 0.58
C ALA A 59 -20.03 8.63 0.61
N VAL A 60 -20.60 8.32 1.77
CA VAL A 60 -22.06 8.34 1.98
C VAL A 60 -22.57 9.78 1.91
N ASP A 61 -21.94 10.68 2.68
CA ASP A 61 -22.37 12.08 2.78
C ASP A 61 -22.23 12.82 1.43
N GLN A 62 -21.19 12.50 0.65
CA GLN A 62 -20.89 13.13 -0.64
C GLN A 62 -21.35 12.31 -1.85
N GLN A 63 -22.30 11.38 -1.68
CA GLN A 63 -22.69 10.47 -2.76
C GLN A 63 -23.29 11.15 -4.00
N ALA A 64 -23.82 12.38 -3.87
CA ALA A 64 -24.36 13.16 -4.98
C ALA A 64 -23.25 13.75 -5.87
N GLU A 65 -22.06 13.97 -5.31
CA GLU A 65 -20.91 14.62 -5.97
C GLU A 65 -19.97 13.61 -6.65
N ARG A 66 -20.43 12.37 -6.85
CA ARG A 66 -19.61 11.31 -7.45
C ARG A 66 -19.38 11.56 -8.93
N ASP A 67 -18.15 11.27 -9.37
CA ASP A 67 -17.83 11.24 -10.79
C ASP A 67 -18.75 10.28 -11.55
N LEU A 68 -19.48 10.82 -12.55
CA LEU A 68 -20.48 10.08 -13.33
C LEU A 68 -19.85 8.94 -14.12
N ARG A 69 -18.64 9.17 -14.66
CA ARG A 69 -17.92 8.16 -15.44
C ARG A 69 -17.56 6.97 -14.56
N MET A 70 -16.97 7.21 -13.40
CA MET A 70 -16.63 6.18 -12.42
C MET A 70 -17.88 5.41 -11.97
N LEU A 71 -18.99 6.11 -11.67
CA LEU A 71 -20.24 5.46 -11.28
C LEU A 71 -20.77 4.51 -12.35
N THR A 72 -20.81 4.98 -13.61
CA THR A 72 -21.26 4.20 -14.76
C THR A 72 -20.35 3.00 -15.00
N SER A 73 -19.03 3.18 -14.91
CA SER A 73 -18.07 2.08 -15.05
C SER A 73 -18.21 1.03 -13.96
N ARG A 74 -18.48 1.43 -12.70
CA ARG A 74 -18.74 0.48 -11.60
C ARG A 74 -20.02 -0.31 -11.81
N LEU A 75 -21.08 0.33 -12.32
CA LEU A 75 -22.32 -0.36 -12.67
C LEU A 75 -22.12 -1.35 -13.83
N ALA A 76 -21.41 -0.94 -14.87
CA ALA A 76 -21.07 -1.80 -16.00
C ALA A 76 -20.24 -3.02 -15.55
N SER A 77 -19.26 -2.82 -14.65
CA SER A 77 -18.50 -3.94 -14.07
C SER A 77 -19.39 -4.87 -13.24
N SER A 78 -20.29 -4.32 -12.41
CA SER A 78 -21.22 -5.15 -11.62
C SER A 78 -22.12 -5.99 -12.52
N SER A 79 -22.61 -5.40 -13.61
CA SER A 79 -23.39 -6.11 -14.63
C SER A 79 -22.56 -7.20 -15.34
N LEU A 80 -21.31 -6.90 -15.70
CA LEU A 80 -20.42 -7.84 -16.40
C LEU A 80 -20.06 -9.04 -15.52
N ASN A 81 -19.77 -8.79 -14.25
CA ASN A 81 -19.34 -9.80 -13.28
C ASN A 81 -20.52 -10.48 -12.57
N ASN A 82 -21.77 -10.07 -12.86
CA ASN A 82 -22.98 -10.53 -12.20
C ASN A 82 -22.89 -10.43 -10.66
N THR A 83 -22.39 -9.29 -10.17
CA THR A 83 -22.26 -9.01 -8.74
C THR A 83 -23.20 -7.88 -8.31
N PRO A 84 -23.71 -7.89 -7.06
CA PRO A 84 -24.56 -6.81 -6.56
C PRO A 84 -23.84 -5.46 -6.57
N PHE A 85 -24.47 -4.44 -7.18
CA PHE A 85 -24.00 -3.06 -7.09
C PHE A 85 -24.41 -2.45 -5.74
N LEU A 86 -23.46 -2.38 -4.80
CA LEU A 86 -23.70 -1.87 -3.45
C LEU A 86 -23.72 -0.34 -3.42
N SER A 87 -24.69 0.23 -2.70
CA SER A 87 -24.73 1.67 -2.42
C SER A 87 -23.60 2.10 -1.48
N PRO A 88 -23.25 3.40 -1.41
CA PRO A 88 -22.29 3.89 -0.42
C PRO A 88 -22.68 3.52 1.02
N GLU A 89 -23.97 3.69 1.37
CA GLU A 89 -24.49 3.37 2.70
C GLU A 89 -24.35 1.89 3.03
N GLU A 90 -24.78 1.01 2.12
CA GLU A 90 -24.67 -0.44 2.33
C GLU A 90 -23.20 -0.87 2.43
N THR A 91 -22.32 -0.28 1.62
CA THR A 91 -20.87 -0.54 1.68
C THR A 91 -20.30 -0.16 3.05
N TYR A 92 -20.69 0.98 3.61
CA TYR A 92 -20.28 1.43 4.93
C TYR A 92 -20.78 0.49 6.04
N GLN A 93 -22.07 0.14 6.04
CA GLN A 93 -22.66 -0.74 7.06
C GLN A 93 -22.09 -2.16 7.02
N LEU A 94 -21.93 -2.73 5.81
CA LEU A 94 -21.29 -4.03 5.62
C LEU A 94 -19.84 -4.01 6.09
N SER A 95 -19.07 -2.97 5.75
CA SER A 95 -17.68 -2.83 6.18
C SER A 95 -17.58 -2.77 7.71
N LYS A 96 -18.41 -1.93 8.35
CA LYS A 96 -18.44 -1.77 9.81
C LYS A 96 -18.77 -3.08 10.54
N ARG A 97 -19.68 -3.90 9.98
CA ARG A 97 -20.12 -5.17 10.58
C ARG A 97 -19.18 -6.33 10.27
N LEU A 98 -18.80 -6.51 9.02
CA LEU A 98 -18.04 -7.68 8.56
C LEU A 98 -16.54 -7.56 8.89
N TRP A 99 -15.96 -6.35 8.90
CA TRP A 99 -14.55 -6.18 9.23
C TRP A 99 -14.23 -6.44 10.71
N GLN A 100 -15.24 -6.56 11.59
CA GLN A 100 -15.05 -7.04 12.96
C GLN A 100 -14.56 -8.49 13.00
N GLN A 101 -14.85 -9.28 11.95
CA GLN A 101 -14.38 -10.66 11.82
C GLN A 101 -12.95 -10.76 11.29
N ILE A 102 -12.40 -9.66 10.74
CA ILE A 102 -11.01 -9.60 10.26
C ILE A 102 -10.12 -9.30 11.46
N THR A 103 -9.35 -10.28 11.90
CA THR A 103 -8.38 -10.17 12.99
C THR A 103 -6.95 -10.25 12.47
N VAL A 104 -5.98 -9.83 13.28
CA VAL A 104 -4.54 -10.02 12.98
C VAL A 104 -4.24 -11.49 12.66
N GLN A 105 -4.85 -12.42 13.39
CA GLN A 105 -4.68 -13.86 13.16
C GLN A 105 -5.21 -14.29 11.79
N SER A 106 -6.42 -13.85 11.42
CA SER A 106 -6.99 -14.17 10.10
C SER A 106 -6.16 -13.61 8.95
N LEU A 107 -5.51 -12.46 9.15
CA LEU A 107 -4.62 -11.87 8.16
C LEU A 107 -3.29 -12.61 8.09
N ALA A 108 -2.74 -13.04 9.23
CA ALA A 108 -1.53 -13.86 9.27
C ALA A 108 -1.75 -15.20 8.52
N GLU A 109 -2.92 -15.83 8.68
CA GLU A 109 -3.27 -17.04 7.92
C GLU A 109 -3.34 -16.77 6.41
N LYS A 110 -3.98 -15.67 6.00
CA LYS A 110 -4.06 -15.26 4.59
C LYS A 110 -2.68 -14.94 4.02
N TRP A 111 -1.83 -14.28 4.79
CA TRP A 111 -0.45 -13.98 4.42
C TRP A 111 0.36 -15.26 4.22
N GLN A 112 0.30 -16.19 5.16
CA GLN A 112 0.99 -17.48 5.04
C GLN A 112 0.50 -18.29 3.84
N GLN A 113 -0.81 -18.25 3.54
CA GLN A 113 -1.37 -18.87 2.34
C GLN A 113 -0.80 -18.23 1.07
N LEU A 114 -0.73 -16.89 1.02
CA LEU A 114 -0.18 -16.15 -0.12
C LEU A 114 1.31 -16.46 -0.33
N ARG A 115 2.11 -16.48 0.73
CA ARG A 115 3.57 -16.72 0.66
C ARG A 115 3.94 -18.14 0.25
N LYS A 116 3.05 -19.12 0.46
CA LYS A 116 3.22 -20.52 0.01
C LYS A 116 2.73 -20.75 -1.42
N ASN A 117 2.09 -19.77 -2.06
CA ASN A 117 1.63 -19.93 -3.44
C ASN A 117 2.83 -20.05 -4.38
N GLN A 118 2.83 -21.09 -5.21
CA GLN A 118 3.90 -21.37 -6.17
C GLN A 118 3.75 -20.57 -7.47
N ASP A 119 2.54 -20.09 -7.78
CA ASP A 119 2.29 -19.21 -8.92
C ASP A 119 2.72 -17.78 -8.57
N ALA A 120 4.03 -17.57 -8.60
CA ALA A 120 4.69 -16.32 -8.28
C ALA A 120 5.89 -16.09 -9.22
N PHE A 121 6.18 -14.82 -9.50
CA PHE A 121 7.33 -14.42 -10.30
C PHE A 121 8.00 -13.19 -9.71
N TRP A 122 9.33 -13.10 -9.89
CA TRP A 122 10.11 -11.91 -9.56
C TRP A 122 10.29 -11.05 -10.81
N GLU A 123 10.04 -9.76 -10.70
CA GLU A 123 10.18 -8.78 -11.79
C GLU A 123 11.14 -7.66 -11.36
N GLN A 124 12.09 -7.33 -12.23
CA GLN A 124 12.94 -6.14 -12.10
C GLN A 124 12.80 -5.30 -13.37
N MET A 125 12.63 -4.00 -13.20
CA MET A 125 12.56 -3.04 -14.30
C MET A 125 13.78 -2.13 -14.23
N VAL A 126 14.53 -2.05 -15.34
CA VAL A 126 15.73 -1.21 -15.47
C VAL A 126 15.57 -0.30 -16.68
N ASN A 127 16.08 0.92 -16.60
CA ASN A 127 15.98 1.93 -17.66
C ASN A 127 17.34 2.35 -18.24
N ASN A 128 18.45 1.78 -17.75
CA ASN A 128 19.79 2.04 -18.24
C ASN A 128 20.75 0.87 -17.96
N GLU A 129 21.94 0.91 -18.56
CA GLU A 129 22.96 -0.15 -18.47
C GLU A 129 23.59 -0.30 -17.07
N VAL A 130 23.63 0.78 -16.28
CA VAL A 130 24.17 0.73 -14.92
C VAL A 130 23.22 -0.06 -14.02
N ALA A 131 21.92 0.23 -14.09
CA ALA A 131 20.88 -0.53 -13.40
C ALA A 131 20.80 -1.98 -13.91
N ALA A 132 20.93 -2.21 -15.22
CA ALA A 132 20.93 -3.55 -15.80
C ALA A 132 22.06 -4.44 -15.25
N LYS A 133 23.27 -3.89 -15.08
CA LYS A 133 24.41 -4.60 -14.47
C LYS A 133 24.24 -4.84 -12.97
N LYS A 134 23.46 -4.00 -12.29
CA LYS A 134 23.16 -4.13 -10.85
C LYS A 134 21.93 -4.99 -10.57
N ALA A 135 21.12 -5.31 -11.59
CA ALA A 135 19.95 -6.15 -11.44
C ALA A 135 20.36 -7.54 -10.92
N LEU A 136 19.59 -8.06 -9.97
CA LEU A 136 19.92 -9.32 -9.32
C LEU A 136 19.59 -10.49 -10.25
N SER A 137 20.49 -11.46 -10.33
CA SER A 137 20.18 -12.73 -10.99
C SER A 137 19.12 -13.51 -10.19
N PRO A 138 18.38 -14.45 -10.80
CA PRO A 138 17.42 -15.28 -10.08
C PRO A 138 18.02 -16.00 -8.87
N ALA A 139 19.27 -16.49 -9.00
CA ALA A 139 19.97 -17.13 -7.89
C ALA A 139 20.30 -16.15 -6.75
N ALA A 140 20.65 -14.90 -7.06
CA ALA A 140 20.92 -13.87 -6.06
C ALA A 140 19.63 -13.47 -5.31
N ILE A 141 18.49 -13.39 -5.99
CA ILE A 141 17.18 -13.12 -5.37
C ILE A 141 16.83 -14.23 -4.37
N LEU A 142 16.94 -15.50 -4.76
CA LEU A 142 16.64 -16.64 -3.89
C LEU A 142 17.62 -16.75 -2.71
N ALA A 143 18.90 -16.41 -2.94
CA ALA A 143 19.89 -16.36 -1.87
C ALA A 143 19.54 -15.26 -0.85
N LEU A 144 19.12 -14.08 -1.32
CA LEU A 144 18.69 -12.97 -0.48
C LEU A 144 17.41 -13.30 0.31
N GLU A 145 16.43 -13.93 -0.33
CA GLU A 145 15.21 -14.40 0.35
C GLU A 145 15.58 -15.39 1.48
N LYS A 146 16.44 -16.37 1.19
CA LYS A 146 16.93 -17.32 2.20
C LYS A 146 17.71 -16.63 3.31
N GLU A 147 18.50 -15.60 3.00
CA GLU A 147 19.23 -14.83 4.01
C GLU A 147 18.25 -14.18 5.00
N TYR A 148 17.24 -13.46 4.52
CA TYR A 148 16.26 -12.80 5.36
C TYR A 148 15.33 -13.78 6.11
N ALA A 149 15.01 -14.92 5.51
CA ALA A 149 14.25 -15.98 6.19
C ALA A 149 14.99 -16.54 7.41
N ASN A 150 16.32 -16.52 7.42
CA ASN A 150 17.15 -17.02 8.53
C ASN A 150 17.57 -15.92 9.53
N LYS A 151 17.37 -14.63 9.19
CA LYS A 151 17.64 -13.53 10.11
C LYS A 151 16.55 -13.45 11.17
N LYS A 152 16.95 -13.14 12.41
CA LYS A 152 16.01 -12.74 13.47
C LYS A 152 15.73 -11.25 13.33
N LEU A 153 14.64 -10.90 12.66
CA LEU A 153 14.24 -9.51 12.43
C LEU A 153 13.48 -8.97 13.64
N ALA A 154 13.64 -7.68 13.93
CA ALA A 154 12.84 -7.02 14.95
C ALA A 154 11.41 -6.82 14.44
N ALA A 155 10.43 -6.93 15.33
CA ALA A 155 9.06 -6.54 15.01
C ALA A 155 9.01 -5.02 14.74
N TYR A 156 8.24 -4.62 13.74
CA TYR A 156 7.99 -3.22 13.48
C TYR A 156 7.12 -2.62 14.60
N ILE A 157 7.50 -1.44 15.09
CA ILE A 157 6.73 -0.70 16.10
C ILE A 157 5.98 0.41 15.37
N PHE A 158 4.67 0.24 15.27
CA PHE A 158 3.81 1.21 14.62
C PHE A 158 3.70 2.48 15.48
N PRO A 159 3.91 3.68 14.91
CA PRO A 159 3.89 4.92 15.68
C PRO A 159 2.49 5.41 16.10
N GLY A 160 1.42 4.85 15.54
CA GLY A 160 0.05 5.34 15.77
C GLY A 160 -0.29 6.62 14.99
N ARG A 161 -1.57 7.04 15.06
CA ARG A 161 -2.09 8.22 14.32
C ARG A 161 -1.63 9.58 14.82
N ASN A 162 -1.19 9.64 16.08
CA ASN A 162 -0.82 10.89 16.73
C ASN A 162 0.70 11.06 16.74
N LEU A 163 1.32 11.01 15.56
CA LEU A 163 2.62 11.62 15.39
C LEU A 163 2.43 13.13 15.46
N SER A 164 2.55 13.70 16.65
CA SER A 164 2.81 15.13 16.76
C SER A 164 4.10 15.40 16.00
N LEU A 165 4.00 16.14 14.89
CA LEU A 165 5.14 16.84 14.32
C LEU A 165 5.53 17.92 15.34
N THR A 166 6.21 17.52 16.42
CA THR A 166 6.97 18.47 17.23
C THR A 166 8.16 18.89 16.38
N VAL A 167 7.91 19.85 15.50
CA VAL A 167 8.96 20.79 15.13
C VAL A 167 9.20 21.54 16.43
N ASP A 168 10.38 21.39 17.03
CA ASP A 168 10.87 22.35 18.02
C ASP A 168 10.91 23.69 17.29
N ALA A 169 9.81 24.44 17.36
CA ALA A 169 9.73 25.75 16.79
C ALA A 169 10.70 26.61 17.61
N ASP A 170 11.87 26.88 17.05
CA ASP A 170 12.78 27.87 17.60
C ASP A 170 12.00 29.20 17.73
N PRO A 171 11.76 29.69 18.95
CA PRO A 171 11.00 30.92 19.16
C PRO A 171 11.72 32.17 18.61
N GLN A 172 12.95 32.04 18.08
CA GLN A 172 13.67 33.10 17.38
C GLN A 172 13.63 33.01 15.85
N ALA A 173 12.98 31.99 15.26
CA ALA A 173 12.84 31.92 13.80
C ALA A 173 11.79 32.93 13.31
N GLU A 174 12.23 34.14 12.94
CA GLU A 174 11.40 35.11 12.23
C GLU A 174 10.99 34.55 10.85
N ILE A 175 9.67 34.41 10.63
CA ILE A 175 9.12 34.08 9.31
C ILE A 175 9.20 35.34 8.44
N SER A 176 10.31 35.53 7.73
CA SER A 176 10.46 36.57 6.72
C SER A 176 10.00 36.07 5.34
N SER A 177 8.69 35.92 5.13
CA SER A 177 8.16 35.72 3.78
C SER A 177 6.69 36.16 3.68
N LYS A 178 6.49 37.47 3.84
CA LYS A 178 5.36 38.17 3.20
C LYS A 178 5.76 38.61 1.79
N GLU A 179 6.10 37.67 0.92
CA GLU A 179 6.27 37.96 -0.51
C GLU A 179 5.61 36.86 -1.36
N THR A 180 4.48 37.27 -1.95
CA THR A 180 3.93 36.89 -3.25
C THR A 180 3.62 35.40 -3.55
N LEU A 181 2.51 34.93 -2.97
CA LEU A 181 1.69 33.84 -3.53
C LEU A 181 1.18 34.10 -4.97
N ALA A 182 1.25 35.35 -5.44
CA ALA A 182 0.84 35.74 -6.79
C ALA A 182 1.88 35.41 -7.87
N ASP A 183 3.17 35.39 -7.55
CA ASP A 183 4.23 35.23 -8.58
C ASP A 183 4.42 33.76 -9.00
N ASN A 184 4.06 32.80 -8.14
CA ASN A 184 4.17 31.37 -8.42
C ASN A 184 2.98 30.77 -9.22
N LEU A 185 1.92 31.56 -9.48
CA LEU A 185 0.78 31.13 -10.30
C LEU A 185 1.00 31.40 -11.80
N THR A 186 1.96 32.25 -12.16
CA THR A 186 2.26 32.61 -13.56
C THR A 186 3.35 31.74 -14.21
N SER A 187 3.97 30.81 -13.49
CA SER A 187 4.99 29.90 -14.07
C SER A 187 4.44 28.52 -14.50
N LEU A 188 3.12 28.37 -14.59
CA LEU A 188 2.45 27.12 -14.99
C LEU A 188 1.55 27.27 -16.23
N THR A 189 1.76 28.30 -17.06
CA THR A 189 1.23 28.36 -18.43
C THR A 189 2.32 28.10 -19.45
#